data_AF-A0AAD5WGB3-F1
#
_entry.id   AF-A0AAD5WGB3-F1
#
_cell.length_a   1.000
_cell.length_b   1.000
_cell.length_c   1.000
_cell.angle_alpha   90.00
_cell.angle_beta   90.00
_cell.angle_gamma   90.00
#
_symmetry.space_group_name_H-M   'P 1'
#
loop_
_entity.id
_entity.type
_entity.pdbx_description
1 polymer ?
#
loop_
_entity_poly.entity_id
_entity_poly.type
_entity_poly.pdbx_seq_one_letter_code
_entity_poly.pdbx_strand_id
1 'polypeptide(L)'
;MKDMPSCIIVGNTVTGICTTMMRDNKMCMKEEKDMVVITPLDGTYFTIRGNLSSTNIVMANWSRMMWQSVVDRAVRMLASGPVGSHFIAARATLCGN
;
A
#
# COMPACT_ATOMS: atom_id res chain seq x y z
N MET A 1 -1.23 -31.52 6.75
CA MET A 1 -0.77 -30.15 6.42
C MET A 1 -1.96 -29.43 5.82
N LYS A 2 -2.34 -28.28 6.38
CA LYS A 2 -3.46 -27.48 5.86
C LYS A 2 -2.91 -26.63 4.72
N ASP A 3 -3.26 -26.97 3.49
CA ASP A 3 -2.84 -26.21 2.31
C ASP A 3 -3.36 -24.77 2.43
N MET A 4 -2.43 -23.81 2.46
CA MET A 4 -2.76 -22.40 2.55
C MET A 4 -3.01 -21.89 1.12
N PRO A 5 -4.24 -21.45 0.77
CA PRO A 5 -4.53 -21.00 -0.59
C PRO A 5 -3.66 -19.78 -0.93
N SER A 6 -3.09 -19.78 -2.13
CA SER A 6 -2.30 -18.67 -2.66
C SER A 6 -3.18 -17.78 -3.52
N CYS A 7 -3.23 -16.48 -3.27
CA CYS A 7 -4.09 -15.55 -4.03
C CYS A 7 -3.29 -14.77 -5.08
N ILE A 8 -3.93 -14.45 -6.21
CA ILE A 8 -3.41 -13.53 -7.23
C ILE A 8 -4.07 -12.18 -7.02
N ILE A 9 -3.27 -11.13 -6.82
CA ILE A 9 -3.74 -9.77 -6.60
C ILE A 9 -3.32 -8.90 -7.78
N VAL A 10 -4.28 -8.25 -8.43
CA VAL A 10 -4.04 -7.22 -9.45
C VAL A 10 -4.58 -5.89 -8.91
N GLY A 11 -3.68 -4.93 -8.68
CA GLY A 11 -4.02 -3.70 -7.96
C GLY A 11 -4.36 -3.98 -6.50
N ASN A 12 -5.58 -3.64 -6.06
CA ASN A 12 -6.11 -3.91 -4.73
C ASN A 12 -7.24 -4.97 -4.73
N THR A 13 -7.31 -5.79 -5.79
CA THR A 13 -8.37 -6.77 -5.99
C THR A 13 -7.75 -8.15 -6.11
N VAL A 14 -8.27 -9.12 -5.34
CA VAL A 14 -7.93 -10.54 -5.51
C VAL A 14 -8.63 -11.02 -6.78
N THR A 15 -7.86 -11.24 -7.84
CA THR A 15 -8.36 -11.67 -9.15
C THR A 15 -8.35 -13.19 -9.33
N GLY A 16 -7.94 -13.94 -8.31
CA GLY A 16 -8.01 -15.39 -8.31
C GLY A 16 -7.46 -16.00 -7.03
N ILE A 17 -8.02 -17.13 -6.64
CA ILE A 17 -7.50 -17.97 -5.55
C ILE A 17 -6.98 -19.26 -6.18
N CYS A 18 -5.73 -19.60 -5.87
CA CYS A 18 -5.10 -20.84 -6.25
C CYS A 18 -5.09 -21.77 -5.04
N THR A 19 -5.69 -22.95 -5.18
CA THR A 19 -5.70 -23.96 -4.14
C THR A 19 -4.83 -25.14 -4.59
N THR A 20 -4.14 -25.75 -3.63
CA THR A 20 -3.38 -26.97 -3.90
C THR A 20 -4.35 -28.14 -3.81
N MET A 21 -4.88 -28.58 -4.95
CA MET A 21 -5.71 -29.79 -5.02
C MET A 21 -4.78 -30.96 -5.34
N MET A 22 -4.23 -31.59 -4.29
CA MET A 22 -3.41 -32.82 -4.31
C MET A 22 -2.21 -32.86 -5.27
N ARG A 23 -1.01 -33.10 -4.71
CA ARG A 23 0.27 -33.35 -5.43
C ARG A 23 0.62 -32.31 -6.50
N ASP A 24 1.10 -31.17 -6.03
CA ASP A 24 1.87 -30.16 -6.79
C ASP A 24 1.17 -29.45 -7.96
N ASN A 25 -0.06 -29.80 -8.30
CA ASN A 25 -0.87 -29.06 -9.27
C ASN A 25 -1.62 -27.92 -8.59
N LYS A 26 -1.08 -26.70 -8.71
CA LYS A 26 -1.78 -25.47 -8.33
C LYS A 26 -2.77 -25.11 -9.43
N MET A 27 -4.07 -25.36 -9.19
CA MET A 27 -5.11 -24.82 -10.06
C MET A 27 -5.57 -23.46 -9.53
N CYS A 28 -5.47 -22.45 -10.38
CA CYS A 28 -6.00 -21.12 -10.12
C CYS A 28 -7.36 -21.01 -10.81
N MET A 29 -8.42 -20.83 -10.05
CA MET A 29 -9.74 -20.55 -10.63
C MET A 29 -9.74 -19.10 -11.12
N LYS A 30 -9.81 -18.93 -12.46
CA LYS A 30 -9.91 -17.62 -13.14
C LYS A 30 -11.28 -17.41 -13.79
N GLU A 31 -12.31 -18.07 -13.30
CA GLU A 31 -13.64 -17.96 -13.90
C GLU A 31 -14.41 -16.77 -13.34
N GLU A 32 -14.78 -15.88 -14.27
CA GLU A 32 -15.50 -14.62 -14.08
C GLU A 32 -16.88 -14.78 -13.41
N LYS A 33 -17.42 -16.01 -13.35
CA LYS A 33 -18.76 -16.33 -12.81
C LYS A 33 -18.79 -16.74 -11.34
N ASP A 34 -17.70 -17.30 -10.83
CA ASP A 34 -17.55 -17.70 -9.42
C ASP A 34 -16.50 -16.83 -8.73
N MET A 35 -16.34 -15.57 -9.17
CA MET A 35 -15.76 -14.55 -8.32
C MET A 35 -16.64 -14.48 -7.08
N VAL A 36 -16.24 -15.18 -6.02
CA VAL A 36 -16.40 -14.66 -4.67
C VAL A 36 -16.06 -13.19 -4.82
N VAL A 37 -17.06 -12.33 -4.69
CA VAL A 37 -16.83 -10.90 -4.55
C VAL A 37 -16.09 -10.81 -3.23
N ILE A 38 -14.77 -10.99 -3.32
CA ILE A 38 -13.85 -10.68 -2.26
C ILE A 38 -13.96 -9.18 -2.28
N THR A 39 -14.83 -8.68 -1.41
CA THR A 39 -14.84 -7.30 -0.97
C THR A 39 -13.42 -6.80 -1.03
N PRO A 40 -13.15 -5.65 -1.70
CA PRO A 40 -11.79 -5.14 -1.80
C PRO A 40 -11.21 -5.25 -0.41
N LEU A 41 -10.06 -5.94 -0.26
CA LEU A 41 -9.42 -6.01 1.05
C LEU A 41 -9.43 -4.56 1.53
N ASP A 42 -10.13 -4.31 2.64
CA ASP A 42 -10.13 -3.02 3.28
C ASP A 42 -8.65 -2.77 3.55
N GLY A 43 -8.01 -2.03 2.64
CA GLY A 43 -6.58 -1.85 2.68
C GLY A 43 -6.37 -1.23 4.04
N THR A 44 -5.77 -1.96 4.96
CA THR A 44 -5.56 -1.48 6.31
C THR A 44 -4.52 -0.38 6.20
N TYR A 45 -4.98 0.82 5.87
CA TYR A 45 -4.13 1.99 5.71
C TYR A 45 -3.78 2.46 7.12
N PHE A 46 -2.54 2.22 7.52
CA PHE A 46 -2.03 2.78 8.76
C PHE A 46 -1.77 4.27 8.55
N THR A 47 -2.55 5.12 9.25
CA THR A 47 -2.39 6.57 9.18
C THR A 47 -1.61 7.07 10.39
N ILE A 48 -0.43 7.65 10.13
CA ILE A 48 0.36 8.35 11.15
C ILE A 48 0.12 9.85 10.99
N ARG A 49 -0.14 10.54 12.10
CA ARG A 49 -0.19 12.01 12.16
C ARG A 49 0.94 12.53 13.04
N GLY A 50 1.52 13.66 12.67
CA GLY A 50 2.58 14.31 13.42
C GLY A 50 2.75 15.76 13.01
N ASN A 51 3.52 16.50 13.81
CA ASN A 51 3.81 17.91 13.56
C ASN A 51 5.24 18.04 13.06
N LEU A 52 5.41 18.75 11.93
CA LEU A 52 6.70 19.13 11.40
C LEU A 52 6.96 20.59 11.76
N SER A 53 7.98 20.84 12.57
CA SER A 53 8.45 22.18 12.90
C SER A 53 9.79 22.45 12.23
N SER A 54 10.02 23.71 11.86
CA SER A 54 11.31 24.17 11.36
C SER A 54 11.71 25.43 12.10
N THR A 55 12.99 25.51 12.44
CA THR A 55 13.63 26.72 12.99
C THR A 55 14.23 27.60 11.90
N ASN A 56 14.30 27.09 10.66
CA ASN A 56 14.80 27.84 9.53
C ASN A 56 13.72 28.79 9.01
N ILE A 57 14.00 30.11 9.04
CA ILE A 57 13.06 31.16 8.65
C ILE A 57 12.66 31.10 7.17
N VAL A 58 13.53 30.61 6.30
CA VAL A 58 13.21 30.44 4.87
C VAL A 58 12.15 29.35 4.72
N MET A 59 12.34 28.21 5.40
CA MET A 59 11.37 27.11 5.39
C MET A 59 10.06 27.47 6.09
N ALA A 60 10.08 28.34 7.10
CA ALA A 60 8.87 28.81 7.76
C ALA A 60 7.95 29.59 6.79
N ASN A 61 8.54 30.29 5.82
CA ASN A 61 7.82 31.04 4.77
C ASN A 61 7.47 30.21 3.53
N TRP A 62 7.75 28.91 3.54
CA TRP A 62 7.44 28.04 2.41
C TRP A 62 5.94 27.86 2.23
N SER A 63 5.53 27.85 0.96
CA SER A 63 4.15 27.54 0.61
C SER A 63 3.82 26.07 0.94
N ARG A 64 2.53 25.76 1.04
CA ARG A 64 2.07 24.37 1.24
C ARG A 64 2.60 23.41 0.17
N MET A 65 2.74 23.88 -1.08
CA MET A 65 3.30 23.08 -2.17
C MET A 65 4.79 22.77 -1.97
N MET A 66 5.57 23.73 -1.47
CA MET A 66 6.98 23.52 -1.15
C MET A 66 7.13 22.49 -0.03
N TRP A 67 6.32 22.62 1.03
CA TRP A 67 6.28 21.62 2.09
C TRP A 67 5.86 20.24 1.57
N GLN A 68 4.86 20.18 0.69
CA GLN A 68 4.39 18.92 0.11
C GLN A 68 5.51 18.21 -0.65
N SER A 69 6.33 18.94 -1.41
CA SER A 69 7.50 18.40 -2.10
C SER A 69 8.50 17.72 -1.15
N VAL A 70 8.69 18.27 0.06
CA VAL A 70 9.55 17.65 1.09
C VAL A 70 8.96 16.33 1.56
N VAL A 71 7.67 16.30 1.90
CA VAL A 71 7.05 15.08 2.42
C VAL A 71 6.91 14.00 1.33
N ASP A 72 6.64 14.38 0.08
CA ASP A 72 6.65 13.48 -1.07
C ASP A 72 8.04 12.85 -1.27
N ARG A 73 9.10 13.64 -1.11
CA ARG A 73 10.47 13.13 -1.16
C ARG A 73 10.73 12.14 -0.02
N ALA A 74 10.26 12.42 1.20
CA ALA A 74 10.37 11.48 2.31
C ALA A 74 9.64 10.16 2.02
N VAL A 75 8.43 10.20 1.44
CA VAL A 75 7.70 9.00 1.02
C VAL A 75 8.48 8.19 -0.02
N ARG A 76 9.08 8.86 -1.02
CA ARG A 76 9.91 8.17 -2.02
C ARG A 76 11.14 7.50 -1.40
N MET A 77 11.78 8.18 -0.45
CA MET A 77 12.94 7.62 0.27
C MET A 77 12.56 6.39 1.10
N LEU A 78 11.38 6.40 1.73
CA LEU A 78 10.85 5.23 2.43
C LEU A 78 10.55 4.08 1.47
N ALA A 79 9.94 4.36 0.32
CA ALA A 79 9.62 3.37 -0.71
C ALA A 79 10.87 2.74 -1.35
N SER A 80 11.94 3.51 -1.53
CA SER A 80 13.22 2.99 -2.01
C SER A 80 14.10 2.40 -0.91
N GLY A 81 13.69 2.52 0.35
CA GLY A 81 14.48 2.14 1.51
C GLY A 81 14.24 0.70 1.97
N PRO A 82 14.87 0.28 3.08
CA PRO A 82 14.77 -1.08 3.62
C PRO A 82 13.34 -1.52 3.96
N VAL A 83 12.45 -0.55 4.16
CA VAL A 83 11.05 -0.79 4.52
C VAL A 83 10.10 -0.80 3.32
N GLY A 84 10.58 -0.49 2.10
CA GLY A 84 9.74 -0.34 0.91
C GLY A 84 8.92 -1.57 0.57
N SER A 85 9.44 -2.77 0.82
CA SER A 85 8.73 -4.04 0.60
C SER A 85 7.60 -4.30 1.61
N HIS A 86 7.49 -3.51 2.69
CA HIS A 86 6.46 -3.69 3.71
C HIS A 86 5.16 -2.94 3.40
N PHE A 87 5.13 -2.13 2.35
CA PHE A 87 3.93 -1.39 1.96
C PHE A 87 3.75 -1.38 0.45
N ILE A 88 2.51 -1.60 -0.01
CA ILE A 88 2.14 -1.59 -1.43
C ILE A 88 2.15 -0.15 -1.97
N ALA A 89 1.71 0.81 -1.14
CA ALA A 89 1.69 2.22 -1.46
C ALA A 89 1.85 3.05 -0.18
N ALA A 90 2.45 4.23 -0.33
CA ALA A 90 2.53 5.22 0.72
C ALA A 90 2.19 6.60 0.12
N ARG A 91 1.45 7.41 0.86
CA ARG A 91 1.19 8.81 0.54
C ARG A 91 1.38 9.65 1.78
N ALA A 92 1.77 10.90 1.60
CA ALA A 92 1.76 11.87 2.67
C ALA A 92 1.02 13.12 2.22
N THR A 93 0.33 13.74 3.16
CA THR A 93 -0.44 14.96 2.91
C THR A 93 -0.26 15.88 4.09
N LEU A 94 -0.02 17.15 3.82
CA LEU A 94 -0.02 18.16 4.88
C LEU A 94 -1.45 18.39 5.36
N CYS A 95 -1.70 18.17 6.65
CA CYS A 95 -2.91 18.63 7.31
C CYS A 95 -2.77 20.15 7.53
N GLY A 96 -3.64 20.93 6.89
CA GLY A 96 -3.80 22.34 7.26
C GLY A 96 -4.67 22.43 8.51
N ASN A 97 -4.46 23.48 9.31
CA ASN A 97 -5.56 24.02 10.09
C ASN A 97 -6.53 24.77 9.17
#